data_AF-A0A8J5UW24-F1
#
_entry.id   AF-A0A8J5UW24-F1
#
_cell.length_a   1.000
_cell.length_b   1.000
_cell.length_c   1.000
_cell.angle_alpha   90.00
_cell.angle_beta   90.00
_cell.angle_gamma   90.00
#
_symmetry.space_group_name_H-M   'P 1'
#
loop_
_entity.id
_entity.type
_entity.pdbx_description
1 polymer ?
#
loop_
_entity_poly.entity_id
_entity_poly.type
_entity_poly.pdbx_seq_one_letter_code
_entity_poly.pdbx_strand_id
1 'polypeptide(L)'
;MTWVGWLVFQSPDTQAWQNDYLQGTGCEMYTETLSPSFTGMTFPQASELCFTKLKLLLLAIEIKGEGGADSKISINPRGAKIAANTQGFFIAQSADEVKRAWFYCKACHEDIKDETLIKKCKCKNCKLFYSIK
;
A
#
# COMPACT_ATOMS: atom_id res chain seq x y z
N MET A 1 2.66 1.94 33.21
CA MET A 1 3.30 2.15 31.90
C MET A 1 3.98 0.86 31.48
N THR A 2 3.26 -0.03 30.80
CA THR A 2 3.85 -1.23 30.21
C THR A 2 4.03 -1.01 28.72
N TRP A 3 5.28 -1.10 28.29
CA TRP A 3 5.70 -1.01 26.89
C TRP A 3 5.31 -2.29 26.14
N VAL A 4 4.40 -2.17 25.18
CA VAL A 4 4.13 -3.23 24.19
C VAL A 4 4.06 -2.60 22.80
N GLY A 5 5.21 -2.63 22.11
CA GLY A 5 5.38 -2.99 20.70
C GLY A 5 4.72 -2.23 19.55
N TRP A 6 3.59 -1.55 19.72
CA TRP A 6 2.87 -0.91 18.60
C TRP A 6 2.20 0.38 19.09
N LEU A 7 2.41 1.48 18.38
CA LEU A 7 1.94 2.83 18.72
C LEU A 7 0.40 2.93 18.67
N VAL A 8 -0.31 2.47 19.69
CA VAL A 8 -1.72 2.81 19.94
C VAL A 8 -1.89 3.12 21.43
N PHE A 9 -2.47 4.29 21.73
CA PHE A 9 -3.00 4.64 23.04
C PHE A 9 -4.19 3.71 23.35
N GLN A 10 -3.94 2.49 23.83
CA GLN A 10 -4.98 1.76 24.56
C GLN A 10 -5.08 2.42 25.93
N SER A 11 -6.09 3.28 26.12
CA SER A 11 -6.39 3.75 27.46
C SER A 11 -6.95 2.57 28.25
N PRO A 12 -6.35 2.19 29.39
CA PRO A 12 -6.93 1.15 30.25
C PRO A 12 -8.32 1.52 30.77
N ASP A 13 -8.70 2.80 30.63
CA ASP A 13 -9.98 3.35 31.10
C ASP A 13 -11.08 3.35 30.01
N THR A 14 -10.78 2.93 28.78
CA THR A 14 -11.75 2.85 27.66
C THR A 14 -12.17 1.40 27.38
N GLN A 15 -13.44 1.21 27.03
CA GLN A 15 -13.98 -0.12 26.72
C GLN A 15 -13.34 -0.67 25.43
N ALA A 16 -13.21 -1.99 25.31
CA ALA A 16 -12.55 -2.63 24.17
C ALA A 16 -13.09 -2.17 22.81
N TRP A 17 -14.41 -2.09 22.64
CA TRP A 17 -15.03 -1.62 21.40
C TRP A 17 -14.72 -0.15 21.08
N GLN A 18 -14.51 0.68 22.11
CA GLN A 18 -14.13 2.09 21.92
C GLN A 18 -12.69 2.19 21.42
N ASN A 19 -11.80 1.34 21.93
CA ASN A 19 -10.42 1.28 21.45
C ASN A 19 -10.36 0.83 19.98
N ASP A 20 -11.12 -0.21 19.61
CA ASP A 20 -11.20 -0.67 18.22
C ASP A 20 -11.80 0.40 17.30
N TYR A 21 -12.84 1.09 17.76
CA TYR A 21 -13.45 2.20 17.04
C TYR A 21 -12.46 3.35 16.81
N LEU A 22 -11.80 3.82 17.88
CA LEU A 22 -10.83 4.90 17.82
C LEU A 22 -9.64 4.56 16.93
N GLN A 23 -9.18 3.30 16.93
CA GLN A 23 -8.16 2.84 16.00
C GLN A 23 -8.59 3.01 14.53
N GLY A 24 -9.85 2.70 14.23
CA GLY A 24 -10.41 2.92 12.89
C GLY A 24 -10.48 4.40 12.49
N THR A 25 -10.73 5.31 13.44
CA THR A 25 -10.81 6.76 13.15
C THR A 25 -9.50 7.38 12.68
N GLY A 26 -8.36 6.75 12.98
CA GLY A 26 -7.05 7.20 12.53
C GLY A 26 -6.72 6.83 11.08
N CYS A 27 -7.59 6.12 10.38
CA CYS A 27 -7.36 5.71 9.00
C CYS A 27 -7.96 6.71 8.01
N GLU A 28 -7.17 7.08 7.00
CA GLU A 28 -7.56 8.01 5.95
C GLU A 28 -7.28 7.43 4.55
N MET A 29 -7.85 8.07 3.53
CA MET A 29 -7.61 7.71 2.14
C MET A 29 -6.32 8.37 1.63
N TYR A 30 -5.44 7.56 1.06
CA TYR A 30 -4.18 7.99 0.47
C TYR A 30 -4.06 7.48 -0.96
N THR A 31 -3.27 8.16 -1.78
CA THR A 31 -2.92 7.71 -3.12
C THR A 31 -1.41 7.57 -3.24
N GLU A 32 -0.97 6.50 -3.90
CA GLU A 32 0.46 6.31 -4.18
C GLU A 32 0.64 5.47 -5.43
N THR A 33 1.74 5.70 -6.14
CA THR A 33 2.08 4.88 -7.31
C THR A 33 2.55 3.51 -6.87
N LEU A 34 2.05 2.45 -7.51
CA LEU A 34 2.51 1.09 -7.25
C LEU A 34 3.93 0.88 -7.80
N SER A 35 4.76 0.16 -7.06
CA SER A 35 6.08 -0.20 -7.55
C SER A 35 6.00 -1.07 -8.82
N PRO A 36 7.08 -1.10 -9.63
CA PRO A 36 7.15 -1.97 -10.81
C PRO A 36 6.95 -3.46 -10.49
N SER A 37 7.23 -3.87 -9.24
CA SER A 37 7.04 -5.24 -8.76
C SER A 37 5.59 -5.72 -8.89
N PHE A 38 4.62 -4.81 -8.92
CA PHE A 38 3.20 -5.14 -9.08
C PHE A 38 2.79 -5.29 -10.55
N THR A 39 3.61 -4.84 -11.51
CA THR A 39 3.25 -4.82 -12.93
C THR A 39 2.94 -6.24 -13.43
N GLY A 40 1.80 -6.41 -14.08
CA GLY A 40 1.33 -7.70 -14.61
C GLY A 40 0.60 -8.57 -13.59
N MET A 41 0.64 -8.24 -12.28
CA MET A 41 -0.20 -8.89 -11.28
C MET A 41 -1.67 -8.51 -11.50
N THR A 42 -2.58 -9.41 -11.16
CA THR A 42 -4.00 -9.07 -11.05
C THR A 42 -4.26 -8.23 -9.80
N PHE A 43 -5.31 -7.42 -9.80
CA PHE A 43 -5.68 -6.63 -8.62
C PHE A 43 -5.82 -7.49 -7.34
N PRO A 44 -6.48 -8.67 -7.32
CA PRO A 44 -6.54 -9.49 -6.12
C PRO A 44 -5.16 -9.91 -5.59
N GLN A 45 -4.23 -10.29 -6.47
CA GLN A 45 -2.86 -10.66 -6.08
C GLN A 45 -2.10 -9.46 -5.49
N ALA A 46 -2.26 -8.28 -6.10
CA ALA A 46 -1.66 -7.05 -5.61
C ALA A 46 -2.23 -6.67 -4.23
N SER A 47 -3.56 -6.75 -4.07
CA SER A 47 -4.25 -6.45 -2.81
C SER A 47 -3.85 -7.42 -1.69
N GLU A 48 -3.70 -8.71 -1.99
CA GLU A 48 -3.22 -9.71 -1.04
C GLU A 48 -1.80 -9.39 -0.56
N LEU A 49 -0.89 -9.03 -1.47
CA LEU A 49 0.47 -8.63 -1.12
C LEU A 49 0.47 -7.35 -0.26
N CYS A 50 -0.29 -6.33 -0.66
CA CYS A 50 -0.43 -5.10 0.11
C CYS A 50 -0.93 -5.36 1.54
N PHE A 51 -1.93 -6.22 1.71
CA PHE A 51 -2.51 -6.50 3.00
C PHE A 51 -1.59 -7.38 3.87
N THR A 52 -1.04 -8.45 3.31
CA THR A 52 -0.27 -9.45 4.07
C THR A 52 1.13 -8.95 4.40
N LYS A 53 1.82 -8.31 3.44
CA LYS A 53 3.22 -7.90 3.55
C LYS A 53 3.40 -6.43 3.89
N LEU A 54 2.57 -5.54 3.33
CA LEU A 54 2.74 -4.10 3.54
C LEU A 54 1.86 -3.54 4.66
N LYS A 55 0.89 -4.32 5.15
CA LYS A 55 -0.16 -3.87 6.09
C LYS A 55 -0.93 -2.66 5.57
N LEU A 56 -1.19 -2.64 4.26
CA LEU A 56 -1.94 -1.58 3.57
C LEU A 56 -3.21 -2.15 2.96
N LEU A 57 -4.32 -1.42 3.10
CA LEU A 57 -5.59 -1.80 2.46
C LEU A 57 -5.71 -1.11 1.10
N LEU A 58 -5.46 -1.85 0.01
CA LEU A 58 -5.65 -1.38 -1.37
C LEU A 58 -7.13 -1.48 -1.76
N LEU A 59 -7.77 -0.35 -2.08
CA LEU A 59 -9.20 -0.24 -2.36
C LEU A 59 -9.50 -0.18 -3.87
N ALA A 60 -8.72 0.63 -4.59
CA ALA A 60 -8.95 0.91 -6.01
C ALA A 60 -7.62 1.16 -6.73
N ILE A 61 -7.66 1.09 -8.05
CA ILE A 61 -6.55 1.45 -8.93
C ILE A 61 -7.03 2.35 -10.06
N GLU A 62 -6.13 3.19 -10.54
CA GLU A 62 -6.30 3.92 -11.79
C GLU A 62 -6.04 3.00 -12.98
N ILE A 63 -7.01 2.93 -13.90
CA ILE A 63 -6.88 2.25 -15.19
C ILE A 63 -6.84 3.33 -16.27
N LYS A 64 -5.72 3.41 -16.98
CA LYS A 64 -5.56 4.34 -18.11
C LYS A 64 -6.43 3.88 -19.28
N GLY A 65 -7.18 4.81 -19.88
CA GLY A 65 -7.95 4.55 -21.09
C GLY A 65 -7.05 4.30 -22.30
N GLU A 66 -7.52 3.52 -23.26
CA GLU A 66 -6.83 3.34 -24.54
C GLU A 66 -7.06 4.56 -25.44
N GLY A 67 -6.07 4.90 -26.29
CA GLY A 67 -6.25 5.89 -27.35
C GLY A 67 -6.46 7.34 -26.90
N GLY A 68 -6.03 7.71 -25.69
CA GLY A 68 -6.20 9.07 -25.15
C GLY A 68 -7.52 9.31 -24.43
N ALA A 69 -8.29 8.25 -24.16
CA ALA A 69 -9.43 8.32 -23.26
C ALA A 69 -9.00 8.58 -21.81
N ASP A 70 -9.86 9.26 -21.06
CA ASP A 70 -9.62 9.61 -19.66
C ASP A 70 -9.33 8.37 -18.79
N SER A 71 -8.40 8.54 -17.83
CA SER A 71 -8.16 7.55 -16.80
C SER A 71 -9.41 7.32 -15.94
N LYS A 72 -9.70 6.06 -15.62
CA LYS A 72 -10.82 5.67 -14.77
C LYS A 72 -10.32 5.08 -13.46
N ILE A 73 -10.90 5.53 -12.34
CA ILE A 73 -10.73 4.86 -11.04
C ILE A 73 -11.62 3.62 -11.01
N SER A 74 -11.00 2.46 -10.84
CA SER A 74 -11.71 1.20 -10.72
C SER A 74 -11.64 0.68 -9.29
N ILE A 75 -12.79 0.57 -8.64
CA ILE A 75 -12.92 0.08 -7.27
C ILE A 75 -13.03 -1.44 -7.31
N ASN A 76 -12.11 -2.13 -6.63
CA ASN A 76 -12.02 -3.60 -6.59
C ASN A 76 -12.21 -4.29 -7.97
N PRO A 77 -11.39 -3.97 -8.99
CA PRO A 77 -11.52 -4.61 -10.29
C PRO A 77 -11.15 -6.09 -10.23
N ARG A 78 -12.02 -6.96 -10.74
CA ARG A 78 -11.78 -8.42 -10.70
C ARG A 78 -10.86 -8.95 -11.81
N GLY A 79 -10.79 -8.24 -12.95
CA GLY A 79 -10.03 -8.69 -14.14
C GLY A 79 -8.88 -7.77 -14.54
N ALA A 80 -8.71 -6.63 -13.85
CA ALA A 80 -7.66 -5.69 -14.22
C ALA A 80 -6.29 -6.19 -13.78
N LYS A 81 -5.31 -6.04 -14.67
CA LYS A 81 -3.90 -6.18 -14.34
C LYS A 81 -3.31 -4.82 -14.03
N ILE A 82 -2.38 -4.80 -13.08
CA ILE A 82 -1.65 -3.59 -12.75
C ILE A 82 -0.71 -3.25 -13.91
N ALA A 83 -0.84 -2.04 -14.44
CA ALA A 83 0.07 -1.50 -15.44
C ALA A 83 1.25 -0.80 -14.76
N ALA A 84 2.30 -0.51 -15.54
CA ALA A 84 3.39 0.32 -15.04
C ALA A 84 2.86 1.72 -14.69
N ASN A 85 3.34 2.27 -13.56
CA ASN A 85 2.93 3.59 -13.05
C ASN A 85 1.42 3.71 -12.77
N THR A 86 0.75 2.60 -12.42
CA THR A 86 -0.63 2.63 -11.93
C THR A 86 -0.69 3.30 -10.56
N GLN A 87 -1.58 4.28 -10.39
CA GLN A 87 -1.91 4.87 -9.09
C GLN A 87 -2.85 3.94 -8.31
N GLY A 88 -2.47 3.60 -7.08
CA GLY A 88 -3.30 2.85 -6.14
C GLY A 88 -3.94 3.79 -5.11
N PHE A 89 -5.13 3.41 -4.67
CA PHE A 89 -5.89 4.11 -3.63
C PHE A 89 -5.93 3.23 -2.38
N PHE A 90 -5.41 3.75 -1.28
CA PHE A 90 -5.17 3.02 -0.06
C PHE A 90 -5.92 3.61 1.12
N ILE A 91 -6.25 2.77 2.09
CA ILE A 91 -6.62 3.20 3.45
C ILE A 91 -5.44 2.87 4.37
N ALA A 92 -4.92 3.88 5.06
CA ALA A 92 -3.75 3.76 5.95
C ALA A 92 -3.79 4.83 7.05
N GLN A 93 -2.89 4.74 8.03
CA GLN A 93 -2.83 5.74 9.12
C GLN A 93 -1.94 6.94 8.79
N SER A 94 -1.06 6.82 7.79
CA SER A 94 -0.20 7.92 7.36
C SER A 94 0.29 7.77 5.92
N ALA A 95 0.71 8.88 5.31
CA ALA A 95 1.33 8.88 3.98
C ALA A 95 2.63 8.06 3.93
N ASP A 96 3.40 8.02 5.02
CA ASP A 96 4.67 7.30 5.06
C ASP A 96 4.48 5.78 5.05
N GLU A 97 3.39 5.28 5.63
CA GLU A 97 3.00 3.88 5.50
C GLU A 97 2.71 3.51 4.04
N VAL A 98 2.03 4.39 3.30
CA VAL A 98 1.63 4.11 1.91
C VAL A 98 2.83 4.12 0.97
N LYS A 99 3.87 4.93 1.25
CA LYS A 99 5.13 4.92 0.47
C LYS A 99 5.80 3.55 0.37
N ARG A 100 5.52 2.62 1.30
CA ARG A 100 6.02 1.23 1.22
C ARG A 100 5.57 0.52 -0.07
N ALA A 101 4.38 0.83 -0.59
CA ALA A 101 3.88 0.26 -1.85
C ALA A 101 4.73 0.68 -3.06
N TRP A 102 5.27 1.90 -3.02
CA TRP A 102 6.20 2.41 -4.03
C TRP A 102 7.62 1.85 -3.88
N PHE A 103 8.08 1.67 -2.64
CA PHE A 103 9.42 1.12 -2.37
C PHE A 103 9.51 -0.40 -2.44
N TYR A 104 8.38 -1.11 -2.50
CA TYR A 104 8.36 -2.56 -2.52
C TYR A 104 9.13 -3.11 -3.74
N CYS A 105 10.03 -4.05 -3.46
CA CYS A 105 10.83 -4.71 -4.47
C CYS A 105 10.88 -6.18 -4.10
N LYS A 106 10.38 -7.06 -4.98
CA LYS A 106 10.33 -8.49 -4.69
C LYS A 106 11.71 -9.04 -4.29
N ALA A 107 12.73 -8.82 -5.12
CA ALA A 107 14.09 -9.30 -4.86
C ALA A 107 14.73 -8.74 -3.58
N CYS A 108 14.35 -7.53 -3.17
CA CYS A 108 14.96 -6.83 -2.04
C CYS A 108 14.11 -7.02 -0.74
N HIS A 109 12.78 -7.24 -0.82
CA HIS A 109 11.83 -7.16 0.32
C HIS A 109 10.85 -8.35 0.46
N GLU A 110 10.96 -9.42 -0.34
CA GLU A 110 10.05 -10.59 -0.27
C GLU A 110 10.06 -11.29 1.09
N ASP A 111 11.24 -11.42 1.69
CA ASP A 111 11.47 -12.12 2.97
C ASP A 111 11.39 -11.23 4.22
N ILE A 112 11.09 -9.94 4.04
CA ILE A 112 10.92 -9.02 5.16
C ILE A 112 9.62 -9.36 5.90
N LYS A 113 9.74 -9.55 7.23
CA LYS A 113 8.60 -9.80 8.13
C LYS A 113 8.03 -8.52 8.72
N ASP A 114 8.90 -7.55 8.99
CA ASP A 114 8.55 -6.25 9.55
C ASP A 114 8.43 -5.20 8.44
N GLU A 115 7.21 -4.77 8.18
CA GLU A 115 6.88 -3.83 7.12
C GLU A 115 7.56 -2.46 7.28
N THR A 116 8.02 -2.09 8.48
CA THR A 116 8.72 -0.82 8.75
C THR A 116 10.13 -0.78 8.13
N LEU A 117 10.68 -1.94 7.79
CA LEU A 117 11.99 -2.08 7.12
C LEU A 117 11.90 -1.87 5.60
N ILE A 118 10.70 -1.81 5.04
CA ILE A 118 10.48 -1.60 3.59
C ILE A 118 10.77 -0.14 3.25
N LYS A 119 11.97 0.10 2.71
CA LYS A 119 12.49 1.44 2.37
C LYS A 119 13.04 1.44 0.94
N LYS A 120 13.42 2.60 0.43
CA LYS A 120 14.01 2.72 -0.91
C LYS A 120 15.23 1.81 -1.07
N CYS A 121 15.12 0.80 -1.93
CA CYS A 121 16.19 -0.15 -2.20
C CYS A 121 17.20 0.39 -3.25
N LYS A 122 18.41 -0.19 -3.29
CA LYS A 122 19.48 0.17 -4.25
C LYS A 122 19.47 -0.69 -5.53
N CYS A 123 18.47 -1.57 -5.67
CA CYS A 123 18.28 -2.48 -6.80
C CYS A 123 18.42 -1.71 -8.15
N LYS A 124 19.32 -2.13 -9.06
CA LYS A 124 19.66 -1.38 -10.31
C LYS A 124 18.46 -1.20 -11.25
N ASN A 125 17.62 -2.23 -11.39
CA ASN A 125 16.39 -2.16 -12.20
C ASN A 125 15.36 -1.19 -11.63
N CYS A 126 15.27 -1.04 -10.30
CA CYS A 126 14.34 -0.09 -9.69
C CYS A 126 14.73 1.37 -9.95
N LYS A 127 16.03 1.69 -10.16
CA LYS A 127 16.46 3.07 -10.45
C LYS A 127 15.89 3.64 -11.74
N LEU A 128 15.70 2.82 -12.77
CA LEU A 128 15.11 3.24 -14.05
C LEU A 128 13.63 3.62 -13.88
N PHE A 129 12.88 2.88 -13.05
CA PHE A 129 11.47 3.17 -12.79
C PHE A 129 11.26 4.33 -11.81
N TYR A 130 12.17 4.53 -10.84
CA TYR A 130 12.12 5.67 -9.91
C TYR A 130 12.46 7.03 -10.53
N SER A 131 12.98 7.05 -11.77
CA SER A 131 13.42 8.27 -12.45
C SER A 131 12.36 8.88 -13.38
N ILE A 132 11.16 8.30 -13.47
CA ILE A 132 10.05 8.74 -14.35
C ILE A 132 8.94 9.40 -13.50
N LYS A 133 9.31 10.25 -12.54
CA LYS A 133 8.37 11.21 -11.94
C LYS A 133 8.65 12.59 -12.51
#